data_AF-A0A8C2V707-F1
#
_entry.id   AF-A0A8C2V707-F1
#
_cell.length_a   1.000
_cell.length_b   1.000
_cell.length_c   1.000
_cell.angle_alpha   90.00
_cell.angle_beta   90.00
_cell.angle_gamma   90.00
#
_symmetry.space_group_name_H-M   'P 1'
#
loop_
_entity.id
_entity.type
_entity.pdbx_description
1 polymer ?
#
loop_
_entity_poly.entity_id
_entity_poly.type
_entity_poly.pdbx_seq_one_letter_code
_entity_poly.pdbx_strand_id
1 'polypeptide(L)'
;AARAFGEYLSQSHPESRNGADDVPIRTWFPKENLFSFQTATTTMQAVFRGYAERKRRKRENDSASVIQRNFRKHLRMVGSRRVKAQTFAERRERSFSRSWSDPTPMKADTSHDSRDSSDLQSSHCTLDEACEDLDWETEKGLEAVACSTEGFLPPKVMLISSKVPKAEYIPTIIRRDDPSIIPILY
;
A
#
# COMPACT_ATOMS: atom_id res chain seq x y z
N ALA A 1 56.97 -47.97 -1.59
CA ALA A 1 56.16 -48.20 -2.81
C ALA A 1 56.58 -47.31 -3.98
N ALA A 2 56.66 -45.98 -3.83
CA ALA A 2 56.97 -45.06 -4.94
C ALA A 2 58.43 -45.09 -5.48
N ARG A 3 59.41 -45.66 -4.75
CA ARG A 3 60.80 -45.76 -5.23
C ARG A 3 61.03 -46.94 -6.19
N ALA A 4 60.37 -48.07 -5.95
CA ALA A 4 60.55 -49.28 -6.75
C ALA A 4 60.01 -49.17 -8.19
N PHE A 5 59.04 -48.27 -8.42
CA PHE A 5 58.49 -48.03 -9.75
C PHE A 5 59.39 -47.14 -10.63
N GLY A 6 60.27 -46.34 -10.00
CA GLY A 6 61.22 -45.48 -10.71
C GLY A 6 62.43 -46.25 -11.25
N GLU A 7 62.91 -47.26 -10.54
CA GLU A 7 64.09 -48.05 -10.97
C GLU A 7 63.77 -48.97 -12.15
N TYR A 8 62.54 -49.48 -12.25
CA TYR A 8 62.11 -50.31 -13.38
C TYR A 8 62.11 -49.56 -14.73
N LEU A 9 61.88 -48.25 -14.71
CA LEU A 9 61.89 -47.40 -15.92
C LEU A 9 63.29 -46.92 -16.31
N SER A 10 64.28 -47.04 -15.41
CA SER A 10 65.66 -46.65 -15.72
C SER A 10 66.47 -47.77 -16.40
N GLN A 11 66.02 -49.02 -16.32
CA GLN A 11 66.77 -50.19 -16.81
C GLN A 11 66.45 -50.56 -18.27
N SER A 12 65.48 -49.90 -18.91
CA SER A 12 65.04 -50.20 -20.28
C SER A 12 65.55 -49.17 -21.29
N HIS A 13 66.85 -48.85 -21.26
CA HIS A 13 67.48 -48.01 -22.27
C HIS A 13 68.50 -48.84 -23.07
N PRO A 14 68.12 -49.41 -24.23
CA PRO A 14 69.13 -49.87 -25.19
C PRO A 14 69.84 -48.64 -25.77
N GLU A 15 71.15 -48.78 -25.90
CA GLU A 15 72.08 -47.75 -26.34
C GLU A 15 71.64 -47.08 -27.65
N SER A 16 71.83 -45.76 -27.67
CA SER A 16 71.78 -44.93 -28.87
C SER A 16 72.75 -45.47 -29.92
N ARG A 17 72.20 -46.07 -30.98
CA ARG A 17 72.92 -46.28 -32.23
C ARG A 17 72.23 -45.44 -33.30
N ASN A 18 73.00 -44.44 -33.72
CA ASN A 18 72.72 -43.43 -34.72
C ASN A 18 71.89 -43.95 -35.92
N GLY A 19 70.90 -43.17 -36.34
CA GLY A 19 70.23 -43.30 -37.63
C GLY A 19 68.81 -43.87 -37.55
N ALA A 20 67.83 -43.02 -37.25
CA ALA A 20 66.45 -43.25 -37.66
C ALA A 20 65.76 -41.89 -37.74
N ASP A 21 65.74 -41.36 -38.95
CA ASP A 21 64.92 -40.25 -39.37
C ASP A 21 63.51 -40.35 -38.78
N ASP A 22 63.05 -39.23 -38.22
CA ASP A 22 61.67 -38.74 -38.29
C ASP A 22 60.61 -39.84 -38.42
N VAL A 23 60.44 -40.67 -37.37
CA VAL A 23 59.28 -41.57 -37.30
C VAL A 23 58.13 -40.71 -36.79
N PRO A 24 57.18 -40.29 -37.66
CA PRO A 24 56.02 -39.59 -37.15
C PRO A 24 55.29 -40.59 -36.27
N ILE A 25 55.05 -40.24 -35.01
CA ILE A 25 54.13 -40.98 -34.16
C ILE A 25 52.85 -41.13 -34.99
N ARG A 26 52.63 -42.35 -35.49
CA ARG A 26 51.49 -42.70 -36.34
C ARG A 26 50.29 -42.81 -35.40
N THR A 27 49.88 -41.66 -34.85
CA THR A 27 48.60 -41.51 -34.19
C THR A 27 47.56 -41.87 -35.26
N TRP A 28 46.95 -43.04 -35.14
CA TRP A 28 45.89 -43.51 -36.03
C TRP A 28 44.70 -42.54 -36.13
N PHE A 29 44.69 -41.50 -35.29
CA PHE A 29 43.79 -40.37 -35.37
C PHE A 29 44.39 -39.23 -36.23
N PRO A 30 43.71 -38.85 -37.32
CA PRO A 30 44.08 -37.66 -38.11
C PRO A 30 44.16 -36.42 -37.22
N LYS A 31 45.26 -35.65 -37.29
CA LYS A 31 45.48 -34.42 -36.49
C LYS A 31 44.39 -33.35 -36.72
N GLU A 32 43.74 -33.39 -37.87
CA GLU A 32 42.59 -32.54 -38.24
C GLU A 32 41.38 -32.76 -37.31
N ASN A 33 41.17 -34.01 -36.87
CA ASN A 33 40.10 -34.34 -35.93
C ASN A 33 40.39 -33.81 -34.52
N LEU A 34 41.66 -33.73 -34.11
CA LEU A 34 42.03 -33.22 -32.79
C LEU A 34 41.73 -31.72 -32.65
N PHE A 35 42.03 -30.93 -33.69
CA PHE A 35 41.69 -29.50 -33.71
C PHE A 35 40.16 -29.31 -33.67
N SER A 36 39.43 -30.09 -34.47
CA SER A 36 37.96 -30.15 -34.46
C SER A 36 37.38 -30.47 -33.07
N PHE A 37 37.87 -31.50 -32.38
CA PHE A 37 37.41 -31.86 -31.04
C PHE A 37 37.74 -30.81 -29.98
N GLN A 38 38.94 -30.21 -30.03
CA GLN A 38 39.33 -29.15 -29.11
C GLN A 38 38.49 -27.88 -29.30
N THR A 39 38.22 -27.50 -30.55
CA THR A 39 37.31 -26.40 -30.87
C THR A 39 35.89 -26.71 -30.39
N ALA A 40 35.35 -27.90 -30.69
CA ALA A 40 34.02 -28.30 -30.24
C ALA A 40 33.91 -28.30 -28.70
N THR A 41 34.91 -28.86 -28.02
CA THR A 41 34.99 -28.91 -26.55
C THR A 41 35.02 -27.51 -25.95
N THR A 42 35.88 -26.62 -26.47
CA THR A 42 36.01 -25.25 -25.96
C THR A 42 34.72 -24.46 -26.18
N THR A 43 34.09 -24.61 -27.34
CA THR A 43 32.79 -23.98 -27.65
C THR A 43 31.71 -24.45 -26.69
N MET A 44 31.58 -25.77 -26.46
CA MET A 44 30.63 -26.31 -25.49
C MET A 44 30.88 -25.74 -24.09
N GLN A 45 32.14 -25.78 -23.61
CA GLN A 45 32.50 -25.24 -22.30
C GLN A 45 32.17 -23.76 -22.17
N ALA A 46 32.45 -22.95 -23.19
CA ALA A 46 32.13 -21.53 -23.21
C ALA A 46 30.62 -21.28 -23.14
N VAL A 47 29.83 -22.06 -23.91
CA VAL A 47 28.36 -21.97 -23.88
C VAL A 47 27.80 -22.32 -22.51
N PHE A 48 28.28 -23.39 -21.87
CA PHE A 48 27.83 -23.80 -20.53
C PHE A 48 28.19 -22.79 -19.45
N ARG A 49 29.44 -22.31 -19.42
CA ARG A 49 29.86 -21.24 -18.50
C ARG A 49 28.99 -19.99 -18.69
N GLY A 50 28.74 -19.60 -19.94
CA GLY A 50 27.86 -18.49 -20.28
C GLY A 50 26.41 -18.71 -19.84
N TYR A 51 25.86 -19.92 -20.00
CA TYR A 51 24.52 -20.27 -19.54
C TYR A 51 24.40 -20.16 -18.01
N ALA A 52 25.37 -20.72 -17.27
CA ALA A 52 25.41 -20.66 -15.82
C ALA A 52 25.42 -19.21 -15.32
N GLU A 53 26.26 -18.35 -15.89
CA GLU A 53 26.34 -16.93 -15.56
C GLU A 53 25.06 -16.17 -15.90
N ARG A 54 24.44 -16.42 -17.07
CA ARG A 54 23.16 -15.80 -17.42
C ARG A 54 22.06 -16.21 -16.45
N LYS A 55 22.01 -17.48 -16.05
CA LYS A 55 21.05 -17.98 -15.06
C LYS A 55 21.28 -17.36 -13.68
N ARG A 56 22.54 -17.17 -13.28
CA ARG A 56 22.92 -16.44 -12.05
C ARG A 56 22.45 -14.99 -12.10
N ARG A 57 22.81 -14.24 -13.15
CA ARG A 57 22.39 -12.84 -13.35
C ARG A 57 20.87 -12.68 -13.36
N LYS A 58 20.13 -13.61 -13.97
CA LYS A 58 18.66 -13.55 -13.96
C LYS A 58 18.11 -13.57 -12.53
N ARG A 59 18.61 -14.47 -11.67
CA ARG A 59 18.18 -14.54 -10.25
C ARG A 59 18.50 -13.26 -9.48
N GLU A 60 19.67 -12.70 -9.70
CA GLU A 60 20.09 -11.43 -9.08
C GLU A 60 19.19 -10.28 -9.56
N ASN A 61 18.92 -10.19 -10.87
CA ASN A 61 18.03 -9.17 -11.45
C ASN A 61 16.58 -9.31 -10.98
N ASP A 62 16.05 -10.54 -10.89
CA ASP A 62 14.70 -10.78 -10.40
C ASP A 62 14.57 -10.30 -8.95
N SER A 63 15.57 -10.59 -8.12
CA SER A 63 15.64 -10.12 -6.72
C SER A 63 15.73 -8.60 -6.65
N ALA A 64 16.62 -7.99 -7.44
CA ALA A 64 16.79 -6.54 -7.50
C ALA A 64 15.50 -5.83 -7.95
N SER A 65 14.79 -6.40 -8.93
CA SER A 65 13.51 -5.88 -9.44
C SER A 65 12.44 -5.82 -8.34
N VAL A 66 12.34 -6.86 -7.51
CA VAL A 66 11.41 -6.89 -6.36
C VAL A 66 11.73 -5.79 -5.37
N ILE A 67 13.01 -5.61 -5.02
CA ILE A 67 13.45 -4.58 -4.07
C ILE A 67 13.14 -3.18 -4.63
N GLN A 68 13.51 -2.91 -5.88
CA GLN A 68 13.28 -1.64 -6.55
C GLN A 68 11.78 -1.31 -6.63
N ARG A 69 10.94 -2.29 -6.99
CA ARG A 69 9.48 -2.13 -7.06
C ARG A 69 8.90 -1.73 -5.70
N ASN A 70 9.30 -2.42 -4.64
CA ASN A 70 8.83 -2.14 -3.28
C ASN A 70 9.28 -0.76 -2.81
N PHE A 71 10.53 -0.38 -3.07
CA PHE A 71 11.03 0.95 -2.72
C PHE A 71 10.26 2.07 -3.43
N ARG A 72 10.05 1.95 -4.75
CA ARG A 72 9.22 2.91 -5.52
C ARG A 72 7.78 2.99 -5.00
N LYS A 73 7.20 1.87 -4.57
CA LYS A 73 5.88 1.85 -3.92
C LYS A 73 5.92 2.58 -2.58
N HIS A 74 6.92 2.32 -1.74
CA HIS A 74 7.09 2.95 -0.44
C HIS A 74 7.21 4.48 -0.55
N LEU A 75 8.01 4.98 -1.49
CA LEU A 75 8.13 6.42 -1.75
C LEU A 75 6.77 7.08 -2.04
N ARG A 76 5.94 6.45 -2.89
CA ARG A 76 4.58 6.92 -3.17
C ARG A 76 3.68 6.90 -1.94
N MET A 77 3.74 5.84 -1.14
CA MET A 77 2.94 5.75 0.09
C MET A 77 3.34 6.80 1.13
N VAL A 78 4.63 6.97 1.38
CA VAL A 78 5.15 7.98 2.32
C VAL A 78 4.77 9.38 1.83
N GLY A 79 4.92 9.66 0.53
CA GLY A 79 4.46 10.91 -0.07
C GLY A 79 2.97 11.18 0.18
N SER A 80 2.10 10.20 -0.08
CA SER A 80 0.66 10.33 0.16
C SER A 80 0.32 10.55 1.64
N ARG A 81 0.99 9.85 2.56
CA ARG A 81 0.80 10.03 4.01
C ARG A 81 1.18 11.45 4.46
N ARG A 82 2.26 12.02 3.93
CA ARG A 82 2.68 13.40 4.21
C ARG A 82 1.64 14.42 3.76
N VAL A 83 1.11 14.25 2.55
CA VAL A 83 0.02 15.11 2.03
C VAL A 83 -1.21 15.02 2.93
N LYS A 84 -1.67 13.81 3.26
CA LYS A 84 -2.83 13.63 4.16
C LYS A 84 -2.62 14.26 5.53
N ALA A 85 -1.43 14.14 6.12
CA ALA A 85 -1.10 14.76 7.40
C ALA A 85 -1.11 16.30 7.31
N GLN A 86 -0.54 16.87 6.24
CA GLN A 86 -0.59 18.30 5.99
C GLN A 86 -2.02 18.80 5.80
N THR A 87 -2.84 18.11 4.99
CA THR A 87 -4.25 18.50 4.81
C THR A 87 -5.04 18.41 6.11
N PHE A 88 -4.75 17.44 6.98
CA PHE A 88 -5.40 17.37 8.30
C PHE A 88 -4.99 18.53 9.20
N ALA A 89 -3.70 18.87 9.25
CA ALA A 89 -3.21 20.03 9.99
C ALA A 89 -3.83 21.33 9.46
N GLU A 90 -3.86 21.51 8.15
CA GLU A 90 -4.43 22.69 7.48
C GLU A 90 -5.94 22.80 7.72
N ARG A 91 -6.69 21.68 7.70
CA ARG A 91 -8.11 21.67 8.08
C ARG A 91 -8.28 22.06 9.55
N ARG A 92 -7.44 21.54 10.45
CA ARG A 92 -7.52 21.87 11.87
C ARG A 92 -7.29 23.36 12.11
N GLU A 93 -6.27 23.95 11.45
CA GLU A 93 -5.99 25.38 11.53
C GLU A 93 -7.14 26.21 10.94
N ARG A 94 -7.66 25.85 9.77
CA ARG A 94 -8.81 26.55 9.19
C ARG A 94 -10.06 26.45 10.05
N SER A 95 -10.35 25.29 10.62
CA SER A 95 -11.51 25.11 11.51
C SER A 95 -11.34 25.81 12.85
N PHE A 96 -10.11 25.91 13.38
CA PHE A 96 -9.85 26.61 14.63
C PHE A 96 -9.91 28.13 14.47
N SER A 97 -9.49 28.64 13.31
CA SER A 97 -9.53 30.07 12.99
C SER A 97 -10.85 30.54 12.38
N ARG A 98 -11.78 29.63 12.06
CA ARG A 98 -13.09 29.96 11.49
C ARG A 98 -14.02 30.40 12.61
N SER A 99 -14.44 31.66 12.56
CA SER A 99 -15.29 32.23 13.58
C SER A 99 -16.73 31.75 13.39
N TRP A 100 -17.50 31.58 14.46
CA TRP A 100 -18.92 31.21 14.35
C TRP A 100 -19.76 32.28 13.63
N SER A 101 -19.22 33.49 13.53
CA SER A 101 -19.82 34.60 12.79
C SER A 101 -19.51 34.58 11.29
N ASP A 102 -18.62 33.69 10.82
CA ASP A 102 -18.30 33.63 9.39
C ASP A 102 -19.55 33.15 8.63
N PRO A 103 -20.05 33.93 7.66
CA PRO A 103 -21.26 33.60 6.94
C PRO A 103 -21.12 32.20 6.31
N THR A 104 -22.15 31.39 6.47
CA THR A 104 -22.21 30.06 5.87
C THR A 104 -21.97 30.22 4.37
N PRO A 105 -20.99 29.52 3.78
CA PRO A 105 -20.73 29.65 2.35
C PRO A 105 -21.99 29.22 1.62
N MET A 106 -22.74 30.20 1.13
CA MET A 106 -23.93 29.96 0.33
C MET A 106 -23.46 29.26 -0.94
N LYS A 107 -24.02 28.08 -1.18
CA LYS A 107 -23.82 27.40 -2.45
C LYS A 107 -24.39 28.35 -3.51
N ALA A 108 -23.56 28.81 -4.43
CA ALA A 108 -24.11 29.34 -5.67
C ALA A 108 -24.89 28.19 -6.31
N ASP A 109 -26.13 28.44 -6.72
CA ASP A 109 -26.94 27.50 -7.48
C ASP A 109 -26.28 27.27 -8.85
N THR A 110 -25.20 26.50 -8.86
CA THR A 110 -24.67 25.91 -10.08
C THR A 110 -25.63 24.80 -10.45
N SER A 111 -26.43 25.07 -11.48
CA SER A 111 -27.30 24.14 -12.18
C SER A 111 -26.78 22.70 -12.08
N HIS A 112 -27.57 21.89 -11.41
CA HIS A 112 -27.43 20.45 -11.23
C HIS A 112 -27.07 19.74 -12.55
N ASP A 113 -25.81 19.32 -12.73
CA ASP A 113 -25.46 18.34 -13.76
C ASP A 113 -25.76 16.95 -13.17
N SER A 114 -26.92 16.38 -13.52
CA SER A 114 -27.57 15.27 -12.82
C SER A 114 -26.99 13.88 -13.08
N ARG A 115 -25.70 13.79 -13.43
CA ARG A 115 -25.14 12.53 -13.95
C ARG A 115 -24.55 11.55 -12.94
N ASP A 116 -24.29 11.95 -11.69
CA ASP A 116 -23.65 11.07 -10.68
C ASP A 116 -24.56 10.68 -9.50
N SER A 117 -25.87 10.96 -9.57
CA SER A 117 -26.80 10.73 -8.44
C SER A 117 -27.68 9.47 -8.63
N SER A 118 -27.13 8.36 -9.12
CA SER A 118 -27.87 7.07 -9.18
C SER A 118 -27.53 6.11 -8.05
N ASP A 119 -26.39 6.27 -7.38
CA ASP A 119 -25.82 5.16 -6.58
C ASP A 119 -26.12 5.22 -5.07
N LEU A 120 -26.95 6.17 -4.62
CA LEU A 120 -27.34 6.30 -3.20
C LEU A 120 -28.85 6.16 -2.94
N GLN A 121 -29.59 5.51 -3.84
CA GLN A 121 -30.97 5.08 -3.56
C GLN A 121 -31.00 3.58 -3.25
N SER A 122 -30.45 3.18 -2.10
CA SER A 122 -30.74 1.88 -1.50
C SER A 122 -30.63 1.96 0.01
N SER A 123 -31.61 2.62 0.63
CA SER A 123 -32.16 2.32 1.97
C SER A 123 -32.98 3.51 2.48
N HIS A 124 -34.16 3.72 1.91
CA HIS A 124 -35.20 4.49 2.62
C HIS A 124 -36.27 3.50 3.08
N CYS A 125 -36.46 3.44 4.39
CA CYS A 125 -37.53 2.67 5.02
C CYS A 125 -38.87 3.24 4.51
N THR A 126 -39.78 2.36 4.13
CA THR A 126 -41.15 2.72 3.74
C THR A 126 -41.90 3.29 4.95
N LEU A 127 -41.97 4.61 5.04
CA LEU A 127 -43.02 5.31 5.76
C LEU A 127 -43.67 6.24 4.74
N ASP A 128 -44.60 5.63 4.00
CA ASP A 128 -45.52 6.26 3.06
C ASP A 128 -46.61 6.96 3.88
N GLU A 129 -46.27 8.11 4.43
CA GLU A 129 -47.26 9.07 4.91
C GLU A 129 -46.80 10.42 4.39
N ALA A 130 -47.68 11.05 3.59
CA ALA A 130 -47.47 12.27 2.83
C ALA A 130 -46.44 13.21 3.48
N CYS A 131 -45.23 13.25 2.92
CA CYS A 131 -44.36 14.40 3.07
C CYS A 131 -45.03 15.53 2.31
N GLU A 132 -46.00 16.20 2.94
CA GLU A 132 -46.49 17.47 2.43
C GLU A 132 -45.26 18.38 2.34
N ASP A 133 -44.96 18.89 1.13
CA ASP A 133 -44.00 19.97 0.91
C ASP A 133 -44.53 21.21 1.64
N LEU A 134 -44.39 21.25 2.95
CA LEU A 134 -44.69 22.43 3.75
C LEU A 134 -43.62 23.48 3.43
N ASP A 135 -44.08 24.61 2.92
CA ASP A 135 -43.24 25.80 2.80
C ASP A 135 -42.70 26.16 4.19
N TRP A 136 -41.39 26.36 4.29
CA TRP A 136 -40.68 26.57 5.55
C TRP A 136 -41.27 27.74 6.36
N GLU A 137 -41.84 28.74 5.69
CA GLU A 137 -42.51 29.88 6.33
C GLU A 137 -43.77 29.46 7.07
N THR A 138 -44.50 28.49 6.51
CA THR A 138 -45.72 27.93 7.10
C THR A 138 -45.38 27.09 8.33
N GLU A 139 -44.39 26.20 8.24
CA GLU A 139 -43.93 25.39 9.39
C GLU A 139 -43.43 26.28 10.53
N LYS A 140 -42.63 27.31 10.23
CA LYS A 140 -42.15 28.29 11.21
C LYS A 140 -43.29 29.05 11.89
N GLY A 141 -44.33 29.40 11.13
CA GLY A 141 -45.54 30.03 11.68
C GLY A 141 -46.26 29.14 12.68
N LEU A 142 -46.40 27.84 12.37
CA LEU A 142 -47.00 26.85 13.25
C LEU A 142 -46.15 26.64 14.52
N GLU A 143 -44.82 26.59 14.39
CA GLU A 143 -43.90 26.48 15.52
C GLU A 143 -44.00 27.69 16.47
N ALA A 144 -44.08 28.91 15.93
CA ALA A 144 -44.21 30.13 16.73
C ALA A 144 -45.52 30.15 17.55
N VAL A 145 -46.61 29.67 16.96
CA VAL A 145 -47.91 29.52 17.65
C VAL A 145 -47.81 28.46 18.74
N ALA A 146 -47.17 27.31 18.46
CA ALA A 146 -46.96 26.25 19.45
C ALA A 146 -46.11 26.73 20.65
N CYS A 147 -45.06 27.52 20.40
CA CYS A 147 -44.20 28.08 21.44
C CYS A 147 -44.89 29.18 22.28
N SER A 148 -45.97 29.76 21.77
CA SER A 148 -46.76 30.80 22.45
C SER A 148 -47.88 30.22 23.32
N THR A 149 -48.08 28.90 23.31
CA THR A 149 -49.08 28.23 24.16
C THR A 149 -48.66 28.26 25.63
N GLU A 150 -49.60 28.56 26.52
CA GLU A 150 -49.36 28.60 27.97
C GLU A 150 -48.88 27.23 28.45
N GLY A 151 -47.63 27.15 28.91
CA GLY A 151 -47.00 25.91 29.38
C GLY A 151 -45.82 25.41 28.55
N PHE A 152 -45.47 26.06 27.43
CA PHE A 152 -44.25 25.74 26.70
C PHE A 152 -43.00 26.09 27.53
N LEU A 153 -42.14 25.09 27.77
CA LEU A 153 -40.84 25.26 28.40
C LEU A 153 -39.76 24.95 27.36
N PRO A 154 -39.01 25.95 26.86
CA PRO A 154 -37.98 25.71 25.87
C PRO A 154 -36.90 24.78 26.44
N PRO A 155 -36.37 23.85 25.63
CA PRO A 155 -35.40 22.89 26.11
C PRO A 155 -34.12 23.58 26.59
N LYS A 156 -33.70 23.27 27.81
CA LYS A 156 -32.45 23.73 28.41
C LYS A 156 -31.37 22.69 28.21
N VAL A 157 -30.37 23.04 27.39
CA VAL A 157 -29.19 22.19 27.20
C VAL A 157 -28.27 22.31 28.41
N MET A 158 -27.89 21.17 28.98
CA MET A 158 -26.96 21.13 30.11
C MET A 158 -25.72 20.31 29.74
N LEU A 159 -24.56 20.97 29.73
CA LEU A 159 -23.28 20.33 29.47
C LEU A 159 -22.74 19.68 30.75
N ILE A 160 -22.52 18.36 30.71
CA ILE A 160 -22.01 17.57 31.83
C ILE A 160 -20.63 17.04 31.44
N SER A 161 -19.61 17.46 32.20
CA SER A 161 -18.26 16.97 31.96
C SER A 161 -18.17 15.45 32.15
N SER A 162 -17.41 14.80 31.29
CA SER A 162 -17.02 13.39 31.38
C SER A 162 -16.33 13.01 32.69
N LYS A 163 -15.82 14.01 33.44
CA LYS A 163 -15.23 13.83 34.78
C LYS A 163 -16.26 13.77 35.91
N VAL A 164 -17.53 14.08 35.64
CA VAL A 164 -18.59 14.02 36.66
C VAL A 164 -18.96 12.56 36.93
N PRO A 165 -18.90 12.08 38.19
CA PRO A 165 -19.36 10.75 38.57
C PRO A 165 -20.87 10.62 38.38
N LYS A 166 -21.26 10.10 37.21
CA LYS A 166 -22.64 10.13 36.71
C LYS A 166 -23.65 9.49 37.65
N ALA A 167 -23.30 8.35 38.24
CA ALA A 167 -24.20 7.59 39.10
C ALA A 167 -24.54 8.30 40.42
N GLU A 168 -23.66 9.17 40.90
CA GLU A 168 -23.80 9.86 42.19
C GLU A 168 -24.49 11.22 42.03
N TYR A 169 -24.12 11.98 41.00
CA TYR A 169 -24.53 13.38 40.89
C TYR A 169 -25.66 13.63 39.88
N ILE A 170 -25.83 12.81 38.83
CA ILE A 170 -26.91 13.04 37.84
C ILE A 170 -28.30 13.08 38.48
N PRO A 171 -28.68 12.14 39.38
CA PRO A 171 -29.99 12.17 40.04
C PRO A 171 -30.26 13.43 40.87
N THR A 172 -29.21 14.12 41.30
CA THR A 172 -29.28 15.33 42.13
C THR A 172 -29.26 16.59 41.28
N ILE A 173 -28.52 16.59 40.17
CA ILE A 173 -28.39 17.73 39.25
C ILE A 173 -29.59 17.81 38.30
N ILE A 174 -30.02 16.66 37.76
CA ILE A 174 -31.21 16.53 36.92
C ILE A 174 -32.29 15.98 37.84
N ARG A 175 -33.23 16.84 38.26
CA ARG A 175 -34.46 16.34 38.89
C ARG A 175 -35.08 15.40 37.88
N ARG A 176 -35.27 14.13 38.25
CA ARG A 176 -35.48 12.99 37.33
C ARG A 176 -36.63 13.13 36.32
N ASP A 177 -37.47 14.15 36.48
CA ASP A 177 -38.72 14.32 35.75
C ASP A 177 -38.89 15.73 35.15
N ASP A 178 -37.81 16.50 34.92
CA ASP A 178 -37.89 17.75 34.14
C ASP A 178 -37.70 17.46 32.63
N PRO A 179 -38.77 17.39 31.83
CA PRO A 179 -38.69 17.05 30.41
C PRO A 179 -38.03 18.15 29.57
N SER A 180 -37.82 19.36 30.14
CA SER A 180 -37.17 20.46 29.43
C SER A 180 -35.64 20.33 29.42
N ILE A 181 -35.03 19.45 30.22
CA ILE A 181 -33.56 19.36 30.32
C ILE A 181 -33.00 18.32 29.35
N ILE A 182 -32.08 18.75 28.48
CA ILE A 182 -31.34 17.88 27.56
C ILE A 182 -29.87 17.82 28.02
N PRO A 183 -29.45 16.72 28.69
CA PRO A 183 -28.05 16.58 29.11
C PRO A 183 -27.15 16.15 27.95
N ILE A 184 -26.08 16.90 27.72
CA ILE A 184 -25.04 16.57 26.73
C ILE A 184 -23.73 16.33 27.48
N LEU A 185 -23.10 15.20 27.18
CA LEU A 185 -21.82 14.81 27.77
C LEU A 185 -20.66 15.39 26.97
N TYR A 186 -19.70 16.00 27.65
CA TYR A 186 -18.51 16.60 27.05
C TYR A 186 -17.21 16.11 27.71
#